data_AF-A0A645CYZ1-F1
#
_entry.id   AF-A0A645CYZ1-F1
#
_cell.length_a   1.000
_cell.length_b   1.000
_cell.length_c   1.000
_cell.angle_alpha   90.00
_cell.angle_beta   90.00
_cell.angle_gamma   90.00
#
_symmetry.space_group_name_H-M   'P 1'
#
loop_
_entity.id
_entity.type
_entity.pdbx_description
1 polymer ?
#
loop_
_entity_poly.entity_id
_entity_poly.type
_entity_poly.pdbx_seq_one_letter_code
_entity_poly.pdbx_strand_id
1 'polypeptide(L)'
;MIAALLTSIERLRVFFQTVYFLPYVTSAVAVAFTWGYLFNADYGLINLILGHLFGLAKIPWIKDPQYAMSAVMIFGVWRSLAFNVLILTTGMLSIDPQYYKAARVDGANNATSFFKITMPLLAPVVSYVFTIGLINAFKVFTEVYALIGSFARVYKANTMVFYIFDQLWVYKDYSLASAAAVVLLLIILVLTLFSRWLARKTDYNAS
;
A
#
# COMPACT_ATOMS: atom_id res chain seq x y z
N MET A 1 -0.48 15.07 4.58
CA MET A 1 -0.81 15.64 5.91
C MET A 1 -0.32 14.78 7.06
N ILE A 2 -0.55 13.46 7.09
CA ILE A 2 -0.05 12.57 8.17
C ILE A 2 1.48 12.60 8.28
N ALA A 3 2.21 12.55 7.15
CA ALA A 3 3.67 12.63 7.13
C ALA A 3 4.23 13.98 7.66
N ALA A 4 3.54 15.10 7.38
CA ALA A 4 3.96 16.43 7.83
C ALA A 4 3.69 16.68 9.33
N LEU A 5 2.63 16.09 9.88
CA LEU A 5 2.34 16.11 11.32
C LEU A 5 3.29 15.20 12.11
N LEU A 6 3.79 14.11 11.51
CA LEU A 6 4.74 13.20 12.14
C LEU A 6 6.15 13.78 12.29
N THR A 7 6.53 14.73 11.44
CA THR A 7 7.86 15.36 11.46
C THR A 7 8.09 16.37 12.59
N SER A 8 7.05 16.82 13.30
CA SER A 8 7.20 17.85 14.34
C SER A 8 7.64 17.32 15.72
N ILE A 9 7.61 16.00 15.96
CA ILE A 9 7.97 15.41 17.27
C ILE A 9 8.86 14.17 17.06
N GLU A 10 10.15 14.27 17.40
CA GLU A 10 11.16 13.21 17.18
C GLU A 10 10.79 11.87 17.84
N ARG A 11 10.19 11.89 19.05
CA ARG A 11 9.79 10.66 19.76
C ARG A 11 8.62 9.93 19.10
N LEU A 12 7.60 10.66 18.61
CA LEU A 12 6.51 10.02 17.87
C LEU A 12 7.00 9.52 16.52
N ARG A 13 7.91 10.24 15.85
CA ARG A 13 8.52 9.78 14.61
C ARG A 13 9.20 8.42 14.76
N VAL A 14 10.04 8.21 15.78
CA VAL A 14 10.70 6.91 16.02
C VAL A 14 9.68 5.83 16.38
N PHE A 15 8.69 6.12 17.22
CA PHE A 15 7.64 5.15 17.57
C PHE A 15 6.84 4.71 16.35
N PHE A 16 6.34 5.66 15.55
CA PHE A 16 5.58 5.35 14.33
C PHE A 16 6.45 4.67 13.28
N GLN A 17 7.72 5.09 13.10
CA GLN A 17 8.64 4.37 12.23
C GLN A 17 8.77 2.92 12.68
N THR A 18 9.03 2.63 13.95
CA THR A 18 9.12 1.24 14.46
C THR A 18 7.83 0.45 14.22
N VAL A 19 6.66 1.03 14.51
CA VAL A 19 5.35 0.38 14.28
C VAL A 19 5.09 0.13 12.79
N TYR A 20 5.48 1.05 11.91
CA TYR A 20 5.36 0.88 10.45
C TYR A 20 6.46 -0.01 9.85
N PHE A 21 7.60 -0.18 10.52
CA PHE A 21 8.70 -1.05 10.07
C PHE A 21 8.48 -2.52 10.45
N LEU A 22 7.87 -2.77 11.60
CA LEU A 22 7.55 -4.13 12.10
C LEU A 22 6.93 -5.05 11.03
N PRO A 23 5.93 -4.63 10.24
CA PRO A 23 5.31 -5.44 9.19
C PRO A 23 6.23 -5.74 8.01
N TYR A 24 7.17 -4.85 7.71
CA TYR A 24 8.07 -5.00 6.57
C TYR A 24 9.16 -6.05 6.86
N VAL A 25 9.58 -6.14 8.12
CA VAL A 25 10.60 -7.10 8.58
C VAL A 25 10.01 -8.50 8.79
N THR A 26 8.68 -8.62 8.96
CA THR A 26 8.00 -9.91 9.13
C THR A 26 7.58 -10.53 7.80
N SER A 27 7.56 -11.87 7.75
CA SER A 27 7.08 -12.60 6.56
C SER A 27 5.63 -12.25 6.24
N ALA A 28 5.37 -11.96 4.96
CA ALA A 28 4.05 -11.70 4.41
C ALA A 28 2.98 -12.70 4.88
N VAL A 29 3.35 -13.97 4.97
CA VAL A 29 2.46 -15.07 5.35
C VAL A 29 2.13 -15.01 6.85
N ALA A 30 3.12 -14.75 7.71
CA ALA A 30 2.90 -14.62 9.14
C ALA A 30 1.96 -13.46 9.47
N VAL A 31 2.17 -12.32 8.81
CA VAL A 31 1.32 -11.14 8.94
C VAL A 31 -0.12 -11.46 8.49
N ALA A 32 -0.29 -12.19 7.39
CA ALA A 32 -1.61 -12.59 6.92
C ALA A 32 -2.33 -13.53 7.90
N PHE A 33 -1.62 -14.46 8.54
CA PHE A 33 -2.21 -15.27 9.62
C PHE A 33 -2.69 -14.42 10.79
N THR A 34 -1.91 -13.41 11.20
CA THR A 34 -2.32 -12.47 12.25
C THR A 34 -3.58 -11.71 11.84
N TRP A 35 -3.63 -11.18 10.62
CA TRP A 35 -4.82 -10.49 10.11
C TRP A 35 -6.02 -11.44 9.94
N GLY A 36 -5.80 -12.68 9.55
CA GLY A 36 -6.83 -13.72 9.51
C GLY A 36 -7.45 -13.98 10.88
N TYR A 37 -6.64 -13.94 11.95
CA TYR A 37 -7.13 -13.99 13.33
C TYR A 37 -7.95 -12.74 13.68
N LEU A 38 -7.47 -11.53 13.33
CA LEU A 38 -8.17 -10.27 13.60
C LEU A 38 -9.54 -10.19 12.92
N PHE A 39 -9.64 -10.68 11.69
CA PHE A 39 -10.86 -10.74 10.89
C PHE A 39 -11.77 -11.93 11.20
N ASN A 40 -11.42 -12.77 12.19
CA ASN A 40 -12.25 -13.91 12.55
C ASN A 40 -13.62 -13.45 13.05
N ALA A 41 -14.69 -14.10 12.58
CA ALA A 41 -16.06 -13.72 12.89
C ALA A 41 -16.38 -13.86 14.39
N ASP A 42 -15.83 -14.88 15.04
CA ASP A 42 -16.25 -15.34 16.37
C ASP A 42 -15.40 -14.78 17.50
N TYR A 43 -14.08 -14.73 17.30
CA TYR A 43 -13.11 -14.31 18.31
C TYR A 43 -12.15 -13.20 17.81
N GLY A 44 -12.41 -12.63 16.63
CA GLY A 44 -11.57 -11.59 16.05
C GLY A 44 -11.70 -10.26 16.79
N LEU A 45 -10.56 -9.60 17.04
CA LEU A 45 -10.52 -8.30 17.71
C LEU A 45 -11.34 -7.22 16.99
N ILE A 46 -11.43 -7.27 15.66
CA ILE A 46 -12.17 -6.27 14.88
C ILE A 46 -13.67 -6.34 15.22
N ASN A 47 -14.25 -7.55 15.24
CA ASN A 47 -15.65 -7.72 15.62
C ASN A 47 -15.90 -7.43 17.10
N LEU A 48 -14.94 -7.73 17.99
CA LEU A 48 -15.07 -7.38 19.40
C LEU A 48 -15.14 -5.85 19.59
N ILE A 49 -14.27 -5.10 18.92
CA ILE A 49 -14.25 -3.63 18.98
C ILE A 49 -15.54 -3.06 18.36
N LEU A 50 -15.96 -3.56 17.19
CA LEU A 50 -17.18 -3.09 16.53
C LEU A 50 -18.45 -3.40 17.32
N GLY A 51 -18.52 -4.58 17.92
CA GLY A 51 -19.63 -4.97 18.80
C GLY A 51 -19.67 -4.12 20.08
N HIS A 52 -18.52 -3.85 20.71
CA HIS A 52 -18.47 -3.09 21.96
C HIS A 52 -18.70 -1.58 21.77
N LEU A 53 -18.13 -0.98 20.71
CA LEU A 53 -18.25 0.46 20.47
C LEU A 53 -19.53 0.85 19.74
N PHE A 54 -20.00 0.01 18.81
CA PHE A 54 -21.10 0.36 17.90
C PHE A 54 -22.30 -0.60 18.00
N GLY A 55 -22.26 -1.63 18.85
CA GLY A 55 -23.36 -2.58 19.00
C GLY A 55 -23.62 -3.44 17.75
N LEU A 56 -22.65 -3.53 16.84
CA LEU A 56 -22.81 -4.23 15.57
C LEU A 56 -22.82 -5.76 15.76
N ALA A 57 -23.62 -6.45 14.93
CA ALA A 57 -23.56 -7.91 14.83
C ALA A 57 -22.21 -8.39 14.26
N LYS A 58 -21.84 -9.64 14.57
CA LYS A 58 -20.59 -10.24 14.08
C LYS A 58 -20.56 -10.25 12.56
N ILE A 59 -19.56 -9.59 11.97
CA ILE A 59 -19.38 -9.55 10.52
C ILE A 59 -18.48 -10.73 10.08
N PRO A 60 -18.91 -11.58 9.15
CA PRO A 60 -18.13 -12.71 8.64
C PRO A 60 -17.12 -12.25 7.57
N TRP A 61 -16.13 -11.42 7.96
CA TRP A 61 -15.17 -10.77 7.07
C TRP A 61 -14.55 -11.67 5.98
N ILE A 62 -14.18 -12.91 6.32
CA ILE A 62 -13.52 -13.84 5.39
C ILE A 62 -14.52 -14.78 4.70
N LYS A 63 -15.63 -15.12 5.37
CA LYS A 63 -16.56 -16.17 4.93
C LYS A 63 -17.70 -15.64 4.05
N ASP A 64 -17.83 -14.33 3.92
CA ASP A 64 -18.86 -13.69 3.13
C ASP A 64 -18.23 -12.86 2.01
N PRO A 65 -18.57 -13.11 0.72
CA PRO A 65 -18.05 -12.37 -0.41
C PRO A 65 -18.26 -10.85 -0.30
N GLN A 66 -19.34 -10.39 0.35
CA GLN A 66 -19.64 -8.97 0.51
C GLN A 66 -18.56 -8.24 1.34
N TYR A 67 -18.00 -8.91 2.36
CA TYR A 67 -17.03 -8.32 3.28
C TYR A 67 -15.58 -8.72 2.98
N ALA A 68 -15.37 -9.85 2.29
CA ALA A 68 -14.06 -10.38 1.94
C ALA A 68 -13.21 -9.38 1.17
N MET A 69 -13.79 -8.68 0.19
CA MET A 69 -13.07 -7.67 -0.58
C MET A 69 -12.60 -6.51 0.30
N SER A 70 -13.45 -6.07 1.23
CA SER A 70 -13.12 -5.00 2.19
C SER A 70 -11.99 -5.40 3.14
N ALA A 71 -12.02 -6.63 3.66
CA ALA A 71 -10.96 -7.16 4.52
C ALA A 71 -9.60 -7.20 3.78
N VAL A 72 -9.61 -7.68 2.54
CA VAL A 72 -8.41 -7.70 1.68
C VAL A 72 -7.91 -6.28 1.38
N MET A 73 -8.81 -5.33 1.08
CA MET A 73 -8.43 -3.93 0.85
C MET A 73 -7.80 -3.28 2.09
N ILE A 74 -8.39 -3.48 3.28
CA ILE A 74 -7.84 -2.95 4.54
C ILE A 74 -6.44 -3.50 4.79
N PHE A 75 -6.26 -4.80 4.61
CA PHE A 75 -4.97 -5.45 4.77
C PHE A 75 -3.92 -4.96 3.76
N GLY A 76 -4.31 -4.88 2.48
CA GLY A 76 -3.44 -4.40 1.41
C GLY A 76 -3.00 -2.95 1.61
N VAL A 77 -3.94 -2.06 1.99
CA VAL A 77 -3.63 -0.66 2.32
C VAL A 77 -2.66 -0.60 3.49
N TRP A 78 -2.96 -1.29 4.59
CA TRP A 78 -2.08 -1.29 5.77
C TRP A 78 -0.66 -1.76 5.44
N ARG A 79 -0.53 -2.82 4.63
CA ARG A 79 0.77 -3.33 4.19
C ARG A 79 1.53 -2.31 3.31
N SER A 80 0.82 -1.64 2.40
CA SER A 80 1.42 -0.62 1.53
C SER A 80 1.84 0.64 2.28
N LEU A 81 1.13 0.99 3.37
CA LEU A 81 1.43 2.18 4.17
C LEU A 81 2.83 2.12 4.77
N ALA A 82 3.27 0.95 5.24
CA ALA A 82 4.61 0.77 5.81
C ALA A 82 5.72 1.26 4.87
N PHE A 83 5.71 0.76 3.63
CA PHE A 83 6.69 1.11 2.62
C PHE A 83 6.55 2.56 2.14
N ASN A 84 5.32 3.02 1.92
CA ASN A 84 5.06 4.37 1.44
C ASN A 84 5.47 5.44 2.46
N VAL A 85 5.16 5.23 3.75
CA VAL A 85 5.55 6.13 4.83
C VAL A 85 7.07 6.18 4.94
N LEU A 86 7.76 5.05 4.84
CA LEU A 86 9.22 5.00 4.88
C LEU A 86 9.83 5.86 3.78
N ILE A 87 9.46 5.61 2.52
CA ILE A 87 10.03 6.31 1.36
C ILE A 87 9.70 7.80 1.38
N LEU A 88 8.47 8.17 1.72
CA LEU A 88 8.09 9.58 1.80
C LEU A 88 8.83 10.28 2.94
N THR A 89 9.06 9.60 4.07
CA THR A 89 9.82 10.17 5.18
C THR A 89 11.28 10.34 4.81
N THR A 90 11.92 9.35 4.16
CA THR A 90 13.31 9.49 3.71
C THR A 90 13.47 10.59 2.67
N GLY A 91 12.51 10.71 1.73
CA GLY A 91 12.48 11.82 0.77
C GLY A 91 12.31 13.19 1.44
N MET A 92 11.54 13.29 2.53
CA MET A 92 11.41 14.54 3.29
C MET A 92 12.71 14.91 4.00
N LEU A 93 13.44 13.91 4.52
CA LEU A 93 14.69 14.12 5.24
C LEU A 93 15.86 14.50 4.33
N SER A 94 15.79 14.17 3.03
CA SER A 94 16.81 14.60 2.07
C SER A 94 16.69 16.07 1.68
N ILE A 95 15.59 16.76 2.03
CA ILE A 95 15.41 18.18 1.74
C ILE A 95 16.29 19.00 2.71
N ASP A 96 17.15 19.86 2.17
CA ASP A 96 18.02 20.70 2.98
C ASP A 96 17.19 21.60 3.94
N PRO A 97 17.46 21.54 5.26
CA PRO A 97 16.81 22.41 6.23
C PRO A 97 16.93 23.91 5.93
N GLN A 98 17.92 24.35 5.14
CA GLN A 98 18.12 25.73 4.74
C GLN A 98 16.91 26.31 3.98
N TYR A 99 16.24 25.52 3.13
CA TYR A 99 15.04 25.99 2.41
C TYR A 99 13.92 26.41 3.39
N TYR A 100 13.74 25.64 4.46
CA TYR A 100 12.74 25.96 5.49
C TYR A 100 13.16 27.16 6.36
N LYS A 101 14.47 27.34 6.61
CA LYS A 101 14.97 28.51 7.34
C LYS A 101 14.77 29.79 6.53
N ALA A 102 15.12 29.78 5.24
CA ALA A 102 14.89 30.92 4.34
C ALA A 102 13.40 31.29 4.27
N ALA A 103 12.53 30.30 4.07
CA ALA A 103 11.09 30.52 4.02
C ALA A 103 10.52 31.13 5.32
N ARG A 104 11.07 30.79 6.49
CA ARG A 104 10.68 31.42 7.76
C ARG A 104 11.12 32.87 7.86
N VAL A 105 12.30 33.22 7.33
CA VAL A 105 12.76 34.60 7.24
C VAL A 105 11.82 35.41 6.33
N ASP A 106 11.34 34.80 5.25
CA ASP A 106 10.36 35.39 4.32
C ASP A 106 8.91 35.39 4.85
N GLY A 107 8.68 34.98 6.11
CA GLY A 107 7.35 34.97 6.74
C GLY A 107 6.40 33.87 6.24
N ALA A 108 6.91 32.84 5.56
CA ALA A 108 6.08 31.74 5.08
C ALA A 108 5.51 30.90 6.25
N ASN A 109 4.20 30.67 6.22
CA ASN A 109 3.55 29.75 7.16
C ASN A 109 3.84 28.26 6.80
N ASN A 110 3.45 27.34 7.68
CA ASN A 110 3.67 25.90 7.49
C ASN A 110 2.97 25.31 6.25
N ALA A 111 1.78 25.81 5.89
CA ALA A 111 1.07 25.35 4.70
C ALA A 111 1.75 25.86 3.42
N THR A 112 2.18 27.12 3.40
CA THR A 112 2.95 27.71 2.30
C THR A 112 4.26 26.97 2.11
N SER A 113 4.99 26.67 3.19
CA SER A 113 6.21 25.86 3.14
C SER A 113 5.94 24.45 2.59
N PHE A 114 4.84 23.82 3.00
CA PHE A 114 4.48 22.49 2.50
C PHE A 114 4.19 22.49 0.99
N PHE A 115 3.32 23.39 0.51
CA PHE A 115 2.91 23.39 -0.90
C PHE A 115 3.97 23.97 -1.85
N LYS A 116 4.80 24.92 -1.39
CA LYS A 116 5.81 25.57 -2.25
C LYS A 116 7.21 24.99 -2.14
N ILE A 117 7.55 24.29 -1.06
CA ILE A 117 8.91 23.75 -0.85
C ILE A 117 8.85 22.24 -0.76
N THR A 118 8.10 21.70 0.21
CA THR A 118 8.08 20.26 0.46
C THR A 118 7.49 19.48 -0.71
N MET A 119 6.31 19.86 -1.20
CA MET A 119 5.58 19.12 -2.25
C MET A 119 6.33 19.13 -3.61
N PRO A 120 6.89 20.25 -4.09
CA PRO A 120 7.67 20.25 -5.33
C PRO A 120 8.97 19.43 -5.21
N LEU A 121 9.70 19.59 -4.10
CA LEU A 121 10.95 18.84 -3.89
C LEU A 121 10.71 17.34 -3.64
N LEU A 122 9.53 16.97 -3.14
CA LEU A 122 9.10 15.58 -3.01
C LEU A 122 8.45 15.00 -4.27
N ALA A 123 8.14 15.81 -5.28
CA ALA A 123 7.40 15.34 -6.46
C ALA A 123 8.04 14.11 -7.14
N PRO A 124 9.38 13.99 -7.26
CA PRO A 124 10.00 12.78 -7.81
C PRO A 124 9.76 11.54 -6.93
N VAL A 125 9.83 11.71 -5.61
CA VAL A 125 9.60 10.63 -4.63
C VAL A 125 8.13 10.19 -4.63
N VAL A 126 7.19 11.14 -4.68
CA VAL A 126 5.75 10.87 -4.76
C VAL A 126 5.42 10.15 -6.07
N SER A 127 6.00 10.60 -7.19
CA SER A 127 5.82 9.96 -8.50
C SER A 127 6.32 8.52 -8.47
N TYR A 128 7.50 8.27 -7.89
CA TYR A 128 8.04 6.93 -7.71
C TYR A 128 7.12 6.02 -6.88
N VAL A 129 6.67 6.49 -5.70
CA VAL A 129 5.75 5.72 -4.85
C VAL A 129 4.44 5.41 -5.59
N PHE A 130 3.93 6.36 -6.35
CA PHE A 130 2.74 6.17 -7.17
C PHE A 130 2.95 5.11 -8.26
N THR A 131 4.07 5.15 -8.99
CA THR A 131 4.42 4.14 -10.00
C THR A 131 4.49 2.74 -9.40
N ILE A 132 5.21 2.58 -8.29
CA ILE A 132 5.36 1.29 -7.61
C ILE A 132 4.02 0.82 -7.07
N GLY A 133 3.21 1.72 -6.51
CA GLY A 133 1.85 1.43 -6.05
C GLY A 133 0.97 0.89 -7.17
N LEU A 134 1.01 1.53 -8.36
CA LEU A 134 0.27 1.09 -9.53
C LEU A 134 0.72 -0.31 -9.97
N ILE A 135 2.02 -0.55 -10.09
CA ILE A 135 2.56 -1.88 -10.44
C ILE A 135 2.11 -2.94 -9.44
N ASN A 136 2.18 -2.64 -8.15
CA ASN A 136 1.77 -3.56 -7.09
C ASN A 136 0.27 -3.85 -7.13
N ALA A 137 -0.58 -2.88 -7.47
CA ALA A 137 -2.02 -3.07 -7.60
C ALA A 137 -2.38 -4.15 -8.62
N PHE A 138 -1.68 -4.21 -9.76
CA PHE A 138 -1.86 -5.27 -10.76
C PHE A 138 -1.28 -6.62 -10.34
N LYS A 139 -0.32 -6.62 -9.40
CA LYS A 139 0.37 -7.81 -8.90
C LYS A 139 -0.19 -8.33 -7.57
N VAL A 140 -1.28 -7.75 -7.06
CA VAL A 140 -1.90 -8.18 -5.80
C VAL A 140 -2.23 -9.68 -5.87
N PHE A 141 -1.69 -10.45 -4.94
CA PHE A 141 -1.89 -11.90 -4.89
C PHE A 141 -1.73 -12.41 -3.48
N THR A 142 -0.57 -12.16 -2.89
CA THR A 142 -0.22 -12.61 -1.55
C THR A 142 -1.25 -12.17 -0.53
N GLU A 143 -1.75 -10.93 -0.67
CA GLU A 143 -2.77 -10.35 0.20
C GLU A 143 -4.10 -11.09 0.10
N VAL A 144 -4.50 -11.46 -1.12
CA VAL A 144 -5.76 -12.16 -1.40
C VAL A 144 -5.64 -13.61 -0.95
N TYR A 145 -4.63 -14.33 -1.44
CA TYR A 145 -4.45 -15.74 -1.16
C TYR A 145 -4.17 -16.00 0.31
N ALA A 146 -3.40 -15.15 0.99
CA ALA A 146 -3.07 -15.41 2.39
C ALA A 146 -4.23 -15.10 3.36
N LEU A 147 -5.17 -14.21 3.00
CA LEU A 147 -6.34 -13.91 3.84
C LEU A 147 -7.56 -14.79 3.54
N ILE A 148 -7.94 -14.89 2.27
CA ILE A 148 -9.17 -15.57 1.86
C ILE A 148 -8.89 -16.87 1.09
N GLY A 149 -7.62 -17.18 0.79
CA GLY A 149 -7.23 -18.47 0.22
C GLY A 149 -7.98 -18.80 -1.06
N SER A 150 -8.42 -20.06 -1.13
CA SER A 150 -9.20 -20.59 -2.26
C SER A 150 -10.60 -19.98 -2.37
N PHE A 151 -11.13 -19.34 -1.33
CA PHE A 151 -12.43 -18.66 -1.40
C PHE A 151 -12.43 -17.49 -2.41
N ALA A 152 -11.25 -16.92 -2.71
CA ALA A 152 -11.10 -15.89 -3.73
C ALA A 152 -11.69 -16.30 -5.09
N ARG A 153 -11.57 -17.59 -5.45
CA ARG A 153 -12.12 -18.16 -6.68
C ARG A 153 -13.64 -18.09 -6.73
N VAL A 154 -14.28 -18.36 -5.59
CA VAL A 154 -15.75 -18.37 -5.46
C VAL A 154 -16.28 -16.94 -5.39
N TYR A 155 -15.55 -16.03 -4.73
CA TYR A 155 -15.99 -14.65 -4.49
C TYR A 155 -15.74 -13.70 -5.67
N LYS A 156 -15.27 -14.20 -6.81
CA LYS A 156 -14.84 -13.38 -7.96
C LYS A 156 -13.81 -12.31 -7.58
N ALA A 157 -13.03 -12.54 -6.53
CA ALA A 157 -11.92 -11.69 -6.10
C ALA A 157 -10.59 -12.11 -6.78
N ASN A 158 -10.69 -12.63 -8.00
CA ASN A 158 -9.55 -13.16 -8.74
C ASN A 158 -8.75 -12.01 -9.35
N THR A 159 -7.49 -11.88 -8.92
CA THR A 159 -6.52 -11.04 -9.61
C THR A 159 -5.87 -11.79 -10.76
N MET A 160 -5.20 -11.07 -11.66
CA MET A 160 -4.52 -11.69 -12.81
C MET A 160 -3.43 -12.67 -12.37
N VAL A 161 -2.73 -12.37 -11.27
CA VAL A 161 -1.75 -13.28 -10.67
C VAL A 161 -2.43 -14.50 -10.04
N PHE A 162 -3.59 -14.32 -9.40
CA PHE A 162 -4.37 -15.44 -8.87
C PHE A 162 -4.83 -16.38 -9.99
N TYR A 163 -5.25 -15.84 -11.13
CA TYR A 163 -5.59 -16.63 -12.30
C TYR A 163 -4.40 -17.46 -12.80
N ILE A 164 -3.22 -16.87 -12.92
CA ILE A 164 -1.99 -17.59 -13.31
C ILE A 164 -1.69 -18.72 -12.31
N PHE A 165 -1.84 -18.44 -11.01
CA PHE A 165 -1.63 -19.44 -9.96
C PHE A 165 -2.61 -20.61 -10.09
N ASP A 166 -3.89 -20.35 -10.30
CA ASP A 166 -4.91 -21.38 -10.52
C ASP A 166 -4.60 -22.24 -11.75
N GLN A 167 -4.16 -21.62 -12.85
CA GLN A 167 -3.78 -22.37 -14.05
C GLN A 167 -2.57 -23.29 -13.81
N LEU A 168 -1.57 -22.86 -13.03
CA LEU A 168 -0.40 -23.68 -12.71
C LEU A 168 -0.71 -24.84 -11.76
N TRP A 169 -1.45 -24.58 -10.69
CA TRP A 169 -1.56 -25.51 -9.56
C TRP A 169 -2.86 -26.29 -9.52
N VAL A 170 -3.95 -25.72 -10.02
CA VAL A 170 -5.28 -26.34 -9.92
C VAL A 170 -5.64 -27.00 -11.24
N TYR A 171 -5.61 -26.24 -12.34
CA TYR A 171 -5.93 -26.76 -13.68
C TYR A 171 -4.73 -27.45 -14.34
N LYS A 172 -3.50 -27.16 -13.87
CA LYS A 172 -2.23 -27.70 -14.39
C LYS A 172 -2.02 -27.42 -15.88
N ASP A 173 -2.60 -26.32 -16.39
CA ASP A 173 -2.37 -25.84 -17.74
C ASP A 173 -1.22 -24.84 -17.75
N TYR A 174 -0.01 -25.38 -17.86
CA TYR A 174 1.23 -24.60 -17.89
C TYR A 174 1.31 -23.69 -19.13
N SER A 175 0.68 -24.10 -20.23
CA SER A 175 0.71 -23.34 -21.49
C SER A 175 -0.10 -22.05 -21.38
N LEU A 176 -1.32 -22.17 -20.86
CA LEU A 176 -2.21 -21.04 -20.64
C LEU A 176 -1.68 -20.14 -19.52
N ALA A 177 -1.17 -20.72 -18.44
CA ALA A 177 -0.53 -19.95 -17.36
C ALA A 177 0.63 -19.09 -17.88
N SER A 178 1.48 -19.66 -18.74
CA SER A 178 2.64 -18.95 -19.32
C SER A 178 2.19 -17.82 -20.24
N ALA A 179 1.18 -18.05 -21.08
CA ALA A 179 0.61 -17.00 -21.93
C ALA A 179 0.03 -15.85 -21.10
N ALA A 180 -0.75 -16.16 -20.04
CA ALA A 180 -1.30 -15.16 -19.14
C ALA A 180 -0.21 -14.36 -18.40
N ALA A 181 0.89 -15.01 -17.99
CA ALA A 181 2.03 -14.35 -17.37
C ALA A 181 2.73 -13.36 -18.32
N VAL A 182 2.88 -13.73 -19.60
CA VAL A 182 3.44 -12.84 -20.63
C VAL A 182 2.54 -11.63 -20.86
N VAL A 183 1.21 -11.83 -20.93
CA VAL A 183 0.25 -10.71 -21.05
C VAL A 183 0.33 -9.77 -19.85
N LEU A 184 0.38 -10.31 -18.63
CA LEU A 184 0.54 -9.50 -17.42
C LEU A 184 1.86 -8.72 -17.43
N LEU A 185 2.95 -9.35 -17.89
CA LEU A 185 4.25 -8.68 -18.05
C LEU A 185 4.15 -7.50 -19.01
N LEU A 186 3.51 -7.69 -20.18
CA LEU A 186 3.33 -6.61 -21.15
C LEU A 186 2.50 -5.46 -20.58
N ILE A 187 1.43 -5.75 -19.85
CA ILE A 187 0.61 -4.72 -19.17
C ILE A 187 1.47 -3.93 -18.19
N ILE A 188 2.22 -4.61 -17.31
CA ILE A 188 3.08 -3.96 -16.33
C ILE A 188 4.18 -3.14 -17.02
N LEU A 189 4.76 -3.66 -18.10
CA LEU A 189 5.79 -2.96 -18.87
C LEU A 189 5.25 -1.66 -19.48
N VAL A 190 4.08 -1.70 -20.13
CA VAL A 190 3.43 -0.51 -20.69
C VAL A 190 3.12 0.51 -19.61
N LEU A 191 2.56 0.08 -18.47
CA LEU A 191 2.27 0.97 -17.34
C LEU A 191 3.55 1.58 -16.75
N THR A 192 4.62 0.81 -16.66
CA THR A 192 5.91 1.29 -16.14
C THR A 192 6.54 2.31 -17.09
N LEU A 193 6.52 2.05 -18.39
CA LEU A 193 7.01 2.98 -19.41
C LEU A 193 6.19 4.27 -19.44
N PHE A 194 4.86 4.16 -19.38
CA PHE A 194 3.96 5.30 -19.30
C PHE A 194 4.22 6.13 -18.03
N SER A 195 4.37 5.47 -16.88
CA SER A 195 4.63 6.15 -15.62
C SER A 195 6.01 6.83 -15.59
N ARG A 196 7.06 6.19 -16.14
CA ARG A 196 8.38 6.82 -16.32
C ARG A 196 8.32 8.02 -17.27
N TRP A 197 7.54 7.93 -18.35
CA TRP A 197 7.37 9.04 -19.28
C TRP A 197 6.70 10.24 -18.61
N LEU A 198 5.66 10.01 -17.80
CA LEU A 198 5.01 11.07 -17.03
C LEU A 198 5.96 11.71 -16.01
N ALA A 199 6.74 10.90 -15.30
CA ALA A 199 7.71 11.38 -14.32
C ALA A 199 8.78 12.29 -14.96
N ARG A 200 9.33 11.91 -16.13
CA ARG A 200 10.33 12.73 -16.85
C ARG A 200 9.81 14.11 -17.25
N LYS A 201 8.51 14.24 -17.55
CA LYS A 201 7.88 15.53 -17.89
C LYS A 201 7.81 16.46 -16.68
N THR A 202 7.62 15.91 -15.49
CA THR A 202 7.58 16.67 -14.23
C THR A 202 8.98 17.13 -13.83
N ASP A 203 10.00 16.29 -14.00
CA ASP A 203 11.40 16.63 -13.71
C ASP A 203 11.93 17.75 -14.63
N TYR A 204 11.55 17.75 -15.93
CA TYR A 204 11.97 18.77 -16.90
C TYR A 204 11.35 20.16 -16.66
N ASN A 205 10.18 20.23 -16.01
CA ASN A 205 9.53 21.51 -15.68
C ASN A 205 9.99 22.08 -14.32
N ALA A 206 10.77 21.32 -13.55
CA ALA A 206 11.27 21.71 -12.23
C ALA A 206 12.76 22.16 -12.25
N SER A 207 13.44 22.02 -13.40
CA SER A 207 14.79 22.53 -13.70
C SER A 207 14.73 23.78 -14.55
#